data_AF-A0A5D2EAF2-F1
#
_entry.id   AF-A0A5D2EAF2-F1
#
_cell.length_a   1.000
_cell.length_b   1.000
_cell.length_c   1.000
_cell.angle_alpha   90.00
_cell.angle_beta   90.00
_cell.angle_gamma   90.00
#
_symmetry.space_group_name_H-M   'P 1'
#
loop_
_entity.id
_entity.type
_entity.pdbx_description
1 polymer ?
#
loop_
_entity_poly.entity_id
_entity_poly.type
_entity_poly.pdbx_seq_one_letter_code
_entity_poly.pdbx_strand_id
1 'polypeptide(L)'
;MEVEEKENEEEEEEEEKRGRRRKKKREKPIISYNLFNLVDHFHNRHLYRSIFLSIMEGEESFEQFSPEVRIKDPRNREAASFLPPIKLFHGTSDYSIPSDASINLVEALKGVGAEAKVILYERKSHTDLFLQVSDYC
;
A
#
# COMPACT_ATOMS: atom_id res chain seq x y z
N MET A 1 -46.69 -24.92 13.16
CA MET A 1 -46.42 -24.75 11.73
C MET A 1 -46.02 -23.33 11.40
N GLU A 2 -46.84 -22.29 11.65
CA GLU A 2 -46.46 -20.89 11.30
C GLU A 2 -45.34 -20.27 12.16
N VAL A 3 -45.02 -20.83 13.33
CA VAL A 3 -43.97 -20.30 14.23
C VAL A 3 -42.58 -20.83 13.84
N GLU A 4 -42.48 -22.09 13.41
CA GLU A 4 -41.22 -22.73 13.01
C GLU A 4 -40.74 -22.22 11.64
N GLU A 5 -41.64 -21.78 10.76
CA GLU A 5 -41.25 -21.15 9.48
C GLU A 5 -40.63 -19.77 9.69
N LYS A 6 -41.11 -18.99 10.67
CA LYS A 6 -40.55 -17.68 11.00
C LYS A 6 -39.18 -17.75 11.66
N GLU A 7 -38.95 -18.75 12.52
CA GLU A 7 -37.63 -18.96 13.13
C GLU A 7 -36.59 -19.41 12.11
N ASN A 8 -36.98 -20.22 11.12
CA ASN A 8 -36.10 -20.62 10.02
C ASN A 8 -35.78 -19.46 9.06
N GLU A 9 -36.74 -18.58 8.77
CA GLU A 9 -36.50 -17.37 7.96
C GLU A 9 -35.57 -16.37 8.68
N GLU A 10 -35.68 -16.22 10.00
CA GLU A 10 -34.79 -15.37 10.80
C GLU A 10 -33.37 -15.96 10.91
N GLU A 11 -33.23 -17.29 11.05
CA GLU A 11 -31.92 -17.97 11.00
C GLU A 11 -31.25 -17.89 9.63
N GLU A 12 -32.01 -18.03 8.52
CA GLU A 12 -31.49 -17.85 7.16
C GLU A 12 -31.08 -16.40 6.89
N GLU A 13 -31.83 -15.40 7.38
CA GLU A 13 -31.44 -13.99 7.28
C GLU A 13 -30.21 -13.66 8.14
N GLU A 14 -30.06 -14.27 9.33
CA GLU A 14 -28.86 -14.15 10.15
C GLU A 14 -27.65 -14.81 9.50
N GLU A 15 -27.82 -15.98 8.88
CA GLU A 15 -26.76 -16.66 8.12
C GLU A 15 -26.40 -15.90 6.85
N GLU A 16 -27.34 -15.26 6.15
CA GLU A 16 -27.05 -14.40 4.99
C GLU A 16 -26.33 -13.10 5.43
N LYS A 17 -26.70 -12.52 6.58
CA LYS A 17 -26.00 -11.37 7.19
C LYS A 17 -24.60 -11.76 7.69
N ARG A 18 -24.43 -12.95 8.26
CA ARG A 18 -23.11 -13.54 8.64
C ARG A 18 -22.28 -13.92 7.40
N GLY A 19 -22.92 -14.36 6.32
CA GLY A 19 -22.31 -14.65 5.02
C GLY A 19 -21.90 -13.39 4.26
N ARG A 20 -22.63 -12.28 4.42
CA ARG A 20 -22.26 -10.93 3.93
C ARG A 20 -21.15 -10.26 4.75
N ARG A 21 -20.92 -10.72 5.99
CA ARG A 21 -19.59 -10.62 6.63
C ARG A 21 -18.59 -11.60 5.99
N ARG A 22 -18.69 -11.83 4.67
CA ARG A 22 -17.57 -12.12 3.77
C ARG A 22 -16.40 -11.35 4.33
N LYS A 23 -15.43 -12.07 4.89
CA LYS A 23 -14.15 -11.55 5.39
C LYS A 23 -13.74 -10.45 4.43
N LYS A 24 -14.01 -9.19 4.77
CA LYS A 24 -13.60 -8.04 3.96
C LYS A 24 -12.09 -8.18 4.03
N LYS A 25 -11.50 -8.74 2.98
CA LYS A 25 -10.07 -9.09 2.95
C LYS A 25 -9.42 -7.77 3.33
N ARG A 26 -8.89 -7.66 4.56
CA ARG A 26 -8.43 -6.37 5.08
C ARG A 26 -7.31 -5.99 4.14
N GLU A 27 -7.60 -5.04 3.23
CA GLU A 27 -6.62 -4.53 2.29
C GLU A 27 -5.56 -3.90 3.19
N LYS A 28 -4.40 -4.57 3.28
CA LYS A 28 -3.33 -4.09 4.14
C LYS A 28 -2.80 -2.81 3.52
N PRO A 29 -2.54 -1.76 4.32
CA PRO A 29 -1.89 -0.57 3.78
C PRO A 29 -0.52 -0.97 3.24
N ILE A 30 -0.27 -0.65 1.98
CA ILE A 30 1.03 -0.82 1.35
C ILE A 30 1.43 0.56 0.84
N ILE A 31 2.64 0.94 1.20
CA ILE A 31 3.31 2.19 0.86
C ILE A 31 4.53 1.86 0.00
N SER A 32 4.91 2.80 -0.85
CA SER A 32 6.02 2.69 -1.79
C SER A 32 7.16 3.64 -1.44
N TYR A 33 8.34 3.37 -2.01
CA TYR A 33 9.54 4.18 -1.88
C TYR A 33 10.41 4.14 -3.15
N ASN A 34 11.30 5.12 -3.27
CA ASN A 34 12.38 5.17 -4.25
C ASN A 34 13.63 5.68 -3.55
N LEU A 35 14.68 4.84 -3.46
CA LEU A 35 15.84 5.11 -2.61
C LEU A 35 16.66 6.30 -3.09
N PHE A 36 16.69 6.56 -4.40
CA PHE A 36 17.34 7.75 -4.96
C PHE A 36 16.68 9.05 -4.46
N ASN A 37 15.36 9.05 -4.26
CA ASN A 37 14.65 10.21 -3.73
C ASN A 37 14.74 10.25 -2.20
N LEU A 38 14.73 9.08 -1.56
CA LEU A 38 14.72 8.99 -0.10
C LEU A 38 16.06 9.32 0.55
N VAL A 39 17.18 9.05 -0.11
CA VAL A 39 18.50 9.34 0.47
C VAL A 39 18.64 10.83 0.83
N ASP A 40 18.23 11.74 -0.06
CA ASP A 40 18.26 13.17 0.21
C ASP A 40 17.15 13.59 1.18
N HIS A 41 15.98 12.96 1.10
CA HIS A 41 14.88 13.19 2.04
C HIS A 41 15.28 12.90 3.49
N PHE A 42 15.99 11.79 3.71
CA PHE A 42 16.50 11.35 5.01
C PHE A 42 17.70 12.16 5.46
N HIS A 43 18.61 12.52 4.54
CA HIS A 43 19.74 13.38 4.84
C HIS A 43 19.29 14.73 5.42
N ASN A 44 18.28 15.35 4.81
CA ASN A 44 17.68 16.59 5.28
C ASN A 44 16.91 16.44 6.61
N ARG A 45 16.76 15.20 7.10
CA ARG A 45 16.10 14.83 8.37
C ARG A 45 17.06 14.17 9.35
N HIS A 46 18.37 14.39 9.20
CA HIS A 46 19.44 13.97 10.12
C HIS A 46 19.88 12.51 10.01
N LEU A 47 19.35 11.73 9.06
CA LEU A 47 19.94 10.44 8.69
C LEU A 47 20.92 10.68 7.54
N TYR A 48 22.18 10.91 7.87
CA TYR A 48 23.21 11.28 6.89
C TYR A 48 23.31 10.29 5.73
N ARG A 49 23.51 10.81 4.50
CA ARG A 49 23.68 10.01 3.27
C ARG A 49 24.72 8.91 3.46
N SER A 50 25.86 9.19 4.09
CA SER A 50 26.91 8.20 4.35
C SER A 50 26.44 7.01 5.20
N ILE A 51 25.63 7.27 6.23
CA ILE A 51 25.07 6.22 7.08
C ILE A 51 24.03 5.42 6.30
N PHE A 52 23.13 6.11 5.60
CA PHE A 52 22.09 5.44 4.80
C PHE A 52 22.69 4.56 3.70
N LEU A 53 23.66 5.07 2.94
CA LEU A 53 24.38 4.30 1.94
C LEU A 53 25.14 3.12 2.54
N SER A 54 25.75 3.29 3.72
CA SER A 54 26.40 2.17 4.41
C SER A 54 25.42 1.06 4.80
N ILE A 55 24.19 1.42 5.21
CA ILE A 55 23.13 0.44 5.54
C ILE A 55 22.64 -0.26 4.27
N MET A 56 22.52 0.49 3.17
CA MET A 56 22.03 -0.02 1.90
C MET A 56 23.13 -0.65 1.03
N GLU A 57 24.34 -0.83 1.55
CA GLU A 57 25.47 -1.42 0.81
C GLU A 57 25.84 -0.66 -0.48
N GLY A 58 25.77 0.67 -0.44
CA GLY A 58 26.11 1.55 -1.56
C GLY A 58 24.91 2.13 -2.29
N GLU A 59 25.18 2.99 -3.29
CA GLU A 59 24.15 3.62 -4.13
C GLU A 59 23.73 2.70 -5.29
N GLU A 60 24.65 1.83 -5.72
CA GLU A 60 24.41 0.81 -6.74
C GLU A 60 23.26 -0.15 -6.38
N SER A 61 23.01 -0.35 -5.08
CA SER A 61 21.93 -1.20 -4.60
C SER A 61 20.54 -0.57 -4.83
N PHE A 62 20.47 0.75 -5.05
CA PHE A 62 19.20 1.46 -5.17
C PHE A 62 18.41 1.01 -6.39
N GLU A 63 19.08 0.67 -7.49
CA GLU A 63 18.44 0.08 -8.67
C GLU A 63 17.78 -1.25 -8.35
N GLN A 64 18.42 -2.05 -7.48
CA GLN A 64 17.90 -3.34 -7.08
C GLN A 64 16.71 -3.22 -6.12
N PHE A 65 16.74 -2.26 -5.21
CA PHE A 65 15.79 -2.19 -4.10
C PHE A 65 14.69 -1.14 -4.24
N SER A 66 14.73 -0.28 -5.27
CA SER A 66 13.68 0.71 -5.54
C SER A 66 12.60 0.13 -6.47
N PRO A 67 11.37 -0.16 -5.98
CA PRO A 67 10.31 -0.76 -6.81
C PRO A 67 9.97 0.07 -8.06
N GLU A 68 9.97 1.41 -7.93
CA GLU A 68 9.68 2.32 -9.04
C GLU A 68 10.74 2.25 -10.15
N VAL A 69 12.01 2.06 -9.78
CA VAL A 69 13.10 1.89 -10.75
C VAL A 69 13.02 0.50 -11.38
N ARG A 70 12.82 -0.54 -10.55
CA ARG A 70 12.71 -1.92 -11.03
C ARG A 70 11.59 -2.11 -12.03
N ILE A 71 10.41 -1.53 -11.80
CA ILE A 71 9.27 -1.77 -12.69
C ILE A 71 9.47 -1.12 -14.07
N LYS A 72 10.23 -0.02 -14.15
CA LYS A 72 10.55 0.67 -15.39
C LYS A 72 11.61 -0.05 -16.23
N ASP A 73 12.35 -0.98 -15.64
CA ASP A 73 13.35 -1.77 -16.35
C ASP A 73 12.68 -2.61 -17.46
N PRO A 74 13.10 -2.46 -18.74
CA PRO A 74 12.53 -3.22 -19.86
C PRO A 74 12.56 -4.74 -19.66
N ARG A 75 13.53 -5.25 -18.91
CA ARG A 75 13.66 -6.69 -18.59
C ARG A 75 12.49 -7.21 -17.77
N ASN A 76 11.79 -6.35 -17.03
CA ASN A 76 10.65 -6.70 -16.18
C ASN A 76 9.30 -6.43 -16.86
N ARG A 77 9.28 -5.97 -18.11
CA ARG A 77 8.06 -5.56 -18.80
C ARG A 77 7.05 -6.70 -18.96
N GLU A 78 7.51 -7.90 -19.30
CA GLU A 78 6.63 -9.07 -19.41
C GLU A 78 6.04 -9.44 -18.05
N ALA A 79 6.84 -9.35 -16.98
CA ALA A 79 6.40 -9.63 -15.62
C ALA A 79 5.26 -8.69 -15.16
N ALA A 80 5.23 -7.44 -15.67
CA ALA A 80 4.19 -6.48 -15.34
C ALA A 80 2.78 -6.95 -15.73
N SER A 81 2.65 -7.72 -16.81
CA SER A 81 1.36 -8.27 -17.26
C SER A 81 0.79 -9.34 -16.32
N PHE A 82 1.65 -9.93 -15.47
CA PHE A 82 1.26 -10.93 -14.47
C PHE A 82 0.99 -10.33 -13.09
N LEU A 83 1.19 -9.01 -12.91
CA LEU A 83 0.93 -8.36 -11.63
C LEU A 83 -0.58 -8.37 -11.36
N PRO A 84 -1.03 -8.78 -10.16
CA PRO A 84 -2.41 -8.58 -9.77
C PRO A 84 -2.70 -7.06 -9.68
N PRO A 85 -3.98 -6.64 -9.68
CA PRO A 85 -4.32 -5.25 -9.42
C PRO A 85 -3.72 -4.75 -8.11
N ILE A 86 -2.93 -3.68 -8.17
CA ILE A 86 -2.22 -3.10 -7.02
C ILE A 86 -3.01 -1.91 -6.47
N LYS A 87 -3.20 -1.90 -5.15
CA LYS A 87 -3.73 -0.74 -4.41
C LYS A 87 -2.72 -0.30 -3.37
N LEU A 88 -2.28 0.95 -3.46
CA LEU A 88 -1.45 1.60 -2.46
C LEU A 88 -2.29 2.52 -1.59
N PHE A 89 -1.88 2.68 -0.34
CA PHE A 89 -2.55 3.55 0.62
C PHE A 89 -1.47 4.40 1.29
N HIS A 90 -1.66 5.72 1.30
CA HIS A 90 -0.64 6.63 1.84
C HIS A 90 -1.30 7.80 2.58
N GLY A 91 -0.77 8.17 3.74
CA GLY A 91 -1.20 9.34 4.47
C GLY A 91 -0.55 10.61 3.92
N THR A 92 -1.32 11.68 3.71
CA THR A 92 -0.75 12.94 3.19
C THR A 92 0.14 13.67 4.19
N SER A 93 0.12 13.26 5.46
CA SER A 93 0.99 13.75 6.54
C SER A 93 2.04 12.73 6.98
N ASP A 94 2.38 11.76 6.13
CA ASP A 94 3.54 10.89 6.37
C ASP A 94 4.82 11.72 6.35
N TYR A 95 5.41 11.92 7.53
CA TYR A 95 6.64 12.65 7.70
C TYR A 95 7.88 11.83 7.34
N SER A 96 7.76 10.50 7.37
CA SER A 96 8.86 9.56 7.13
C SER A 96 9.11 9.31 5.66
N ILE A 97 8.04 9.16 4.87
CA ILE A 97 8.07 8.89 3.43
C ILE A 97 7.07 9.82 2.76
N PRO A 98 7.48 10.65 1.79
CA PRO A 98 6.54 11.49 1.05
C PRO A 98 5.50 10.67 0.29
N SER A 99 4.25 11.11 0.32
CA SER A 99 3.15 10.43 -0.41
C SER A 99 3.37 10.37 -1.93
N ASP A 100 4.14 11.31 -2.48
CA ASP A 100 4.57 11.33 -3.89
C ASP A 100 5.26 10.02 -4.30
N ALA A 101 5.96 9.34 -3.39
CA ALA A 101 6.60 8.07 -3.68
C ALA A 101 5.59 6.96 -4.08
N SER A 102 4.37 7.02 -3.56
CA SER A 102 3.30 6.08 -3.95
C SER A 102 2.55 6.52 -5.19
N ILE A 103 2.43 7.83 -5.42
CA ILE A 103 1.89 8.37 -6.67
C ILE A 103 2.80 7.96 -7.84
N ASN A 104 4.11 8.22 -7.73
CA ASN A 104 5.09 7.92 -8.77
C ASN A 104 5.17 6.42 -9.09
N LEU A 105 5.07 5.53 -8.08
CA LEU A 105 5.04 4.10 -8.36
C LEU A 105 3.77 3.68 -9.10
N VAL A 106 2.60 4.22 -8.74
CA VAL A 106 1.35 3.92 -9.45
C VAL A 106 1.42 4.39 -10.89
N GLU A 107 2.01 5.56 -11.15
CA GLU A 107 2.24 6.04 -12.51
C GLU A 107 3.21 5.12 -13.27
N ALA A 108 4.30 4.68 -12.63
CA ALA A 108 5.25 3.75 -13.23
C ALA A 108 4.59 2.40 -13.56
N LEU A 109 3.78 1.84 -12.65
CA LEU A 109 3.02 0.60 -12.86
C LEU A 109 2.05 0.74 -14.03
N LYS A 110 1.28 1.83 -14.08
CA LYS A 110 0.38 2.12 -15.21
C LYS A 110 1.13 2.25 -16.52
N GLY A 111 2.31 2.89 -16.50
CA GLY A 111 3.17 3.06 -17.67
C GLY A 111 3.64 1.74 -18.30
N VAL A 112 3.73 0.66 -17.51
CA VAL A 112 4.04 -0.69 -18.00
C VAL A 112 2.81 -1.57 -18.22
N GLY A 113 1.60 -1.00 -18.15
CA GLY A 113 0.35 -1.68 -18.41
C GLY A 113 -0.25 -2.44 -17.21
N ALA A 114 0.30 -2.28 -16.01
CA ALA A 114 -0.27 -2.89 -14.81
C ALA A 114 -1.47 -2.08 -14.28
N GLU A 115 -2.47 -2.77 -13.73
CA GLU A 115 -3.58 -2.13 -13.03
C GLU A 115 -3.12 -1.67 -11.64
N ALA A 116 -3.06 -0.35 -11.42
CA ALA A 116 -2.64 0.20 -10.14
C ALA A 116 -3.44 1.47 -9.76
N LYS A 117 -3.65 1.66 -8.46
CA LYS A 117 -4.18 2.93 -7.91
C LYS A 117 -3.59 3.24 -6.53
N VAL A 118 -3.55 4.53 -6.20
CA VAL A 118 -3.21 5.03 -4.87
C VAL A 118 -4.44 5.67 -4.24
N ILE A 119 -4.64 5.43 -2.95
CA ILE A 119 -5.65 6.09 -2.13
C ILE A 119 -4.89 6.91 -1.09
N LEU A 120 -5.08 8.23 -1.16
CA LEU A 120 -4.47 9.17 -0.22
C LEU A 120 -5.44 9.43 0.93
N TYR A 121 -4.96 9.29 2.16
CA TYR A 121 -5.69 9.61 3.37
C TYR A 121 -5.24 10.96 3.90
N GLU A 122 -6.15 11.91 3.88
CA GLU A 122 -5.87 13.27 4.29
C GLU A 122 -5.52 13.34 5.78
N ARG A 123 -4.44 14.08 6.11
CA ARG A 123 -3.96 14.31 7.49
C ARG A 123 -3.58 13.04 8.26
N LYS A 124 -3.39 11.91 7.58
CA LYS A 124 -2.93 10.66 8.20
C LYS A 124 -1.42 10.55 8.09
N SER A 125 -0.79 10.05 9.14
CA SER A 125 0.62 9.68 9.20
C SER A 125 0.87 8.31 8.57
N HIS A 126 2.14 7.91 8.48
CA HIS A 126 2.56 6.56 8.11
C HIS A 126 1.83 5.48 8.90
N THR A 127 1.79 5.63 10.23
CA THR A 127 1.32 4.61 11.16
C THR A 127 -0.20 4.61 11.31
N ASP A 128 -0.86 5.75 11.11
CA ASP A 128 -2.32 5.88 11.26
C ASP A 128 -3.07 4.92 10.34
N LEU A 129 -2.50 4.57 9.18
CA LEU A 129 -3.10 3.64 8.24
C LEU A 129 -3.16 2.20 8.77
N PHE A 130 -2.21 1.84 9.64
CA PHE A 130 -2.09 0.51 10.22
C PHE A 130 -2.80 0.42 11.58
N LEU A 131 -2.81 1.53 12.31
CA LEU A 131 -3.46 1.68 13.59
C LEU A 131 -4.92 2.09 13.38
N GLN A 132 -5.74 1.17 12.90
CA GLN A 132 -7.18 1.25 13.16
C GLN A 132 -7.43 1.00 14.65
N VAL A 133 -7.06 1.94 15.52
CA VAL A 133 -7.73 2.05 16.82
C VAL A 133 -9.10 2.59 16.47
N SER A 134 -10.11 1.75 16.64
CA SER A 134 -11.53 2.12 16.56
C SER A 134 -11.73 3.49 17.22
N ASP A 135 -11.97 4.54 16.41
CA ASP A 135 -12.51 5.81 16.90
C ASP A 135 -13.95 5.53 17.39
N TYR A 136 -14.05 4.96 18.58
CA TYR A 136 -15.23 4.89 19.43
C TYR A 136 -14.74 5.04 20.87
N CYS A 137 -14.65 6.30 21.31
CA CYS A 137 -14.88 6.73 22.69
C CYS A 137 -15.54 8.09 22.62
#